data_AF-W6YTB8-F1
#
_entry.id   AF-W6YTB8-F1
#
_cell.length_a   1.000
_cell.length_b   1.000
_cell.length_c   1.000
_cell.angle_alpha   90.00
_cell.angle_beta   90.00
_cell.angle_gamma   90.00
#
_symmetry.space_group_name_H-M   'P 1'
#
loop_
_entity.id
_entity.type
_entity.pdbx_description
1 polymer ?
#
loop_
_entity_poly.entity_id
_entity_poly.type
_entity_poly.pdbx_seq_one_letter_code
_entity_poly.pdbx_strand_id
1 'polypeptide(L)'
;MSRTAQIIYREEGGSHGERERGWKITWSIAAHQSQFYQSANLTIEAVANPGAAGELVVDVVERGSLISLEDADPEQTGTAERDALAESVIGCRSLSFLIDTLQRTTTTHAPQAITLIVPRGHGNIVRADIVPKRMHDVNNVEATAALAEPLQLYTDESWTATTSLSTLFRTAAGAIRLSPLSEGTTIADAWTALERELENRLNVPLLLTGLKRRLLFMVEGGLGFPFGGACSWQLYETAKSLGIDLVVLAEEGHVLKQKPEFANWCHDFVPVQCGYDAEFHTRIVSAVKQYEQDSGRSADGLLTAYESYHVPVATAAQQLGLSHEPLSAYEVATDKFKTSLAEGRKSYTASSVDEALHIARTETLPWPLIIKPCRGWASELVFKVDNIEQLEQAAPRMKSDSHGAQFVMEHYCSGPEVDINFVLYDGQVCFWGMLSSLFPSPDTS
;
A
#
# COMPACT_ATOMS: atom_id res chain seq x y z
N MET A 1 -23.60 1.98 27.99
CA MET A 1 -24.14 0.66 28.38
C MET A 1 -23.35 -0.40 27.66
N SER A 2 -22.91 -1.44 28.36
CA SER A 2 -22.22 -2.59 27.76
C SER A 2 -23.20 -3.75 27.56
N ARG A 3 -23.01 -4.52 26.50
CA ARG A 3 -23.75 -5.76 26.19
C ARG A 3 -22.81 -6.95 26.33
N THR A 4 -23.37 -8.12 26.66
CA THR A 4 -22.61 -9.37 26.80
C THR A 4 -23.31 -10.49 26.06
N ALA A 5 -22.54 -11.32 25.35
CA ALA A 5 -23.01 -12.55 24.73
C ALA A 5 -22.00 -13.69 24.96
N GLN A 6 -22.41 -14.92 24.69
CA GLN A 6 -21.53 -16.07 24.61
C GLN A 6 -21.36 -16.49 23.15
N ILE A 7 -20.10 -16.70 22.77
CA ILE A 7 -19.72 -17.31 21.50
C ILE A 7 -19.46 -18.78 21.79
N ILE A 8 -20.14 -19.65 21.05
CA ILE A 8 -19.95 -21.10 21.15
C ILE A 8 -19.42 -21.61 19.82
N TYR A 9 -18.29 -22.30 19.88
CA TYR A 9 -17.73 -23.07 18.76
C TYR A 9 -17.93 -24.55 19.03
N ARG A 10 -18.58 -25.23 18.08
CA ARG A 10 -18.74 -26.69 18.09
C ARG A 10 -17.91 -27.29 16.97
N GLU A 11 -17.00 -28.17 17.36
CA GLU A 11 -16.21 -28.96 16.43
C GLU A 11 -16.91 -30.32 16.27
N GLU A 12 -17.29 -30.67 15.03
CA GLU A 12 -17.79 -32.02 14.73
C GLU A 12 -16.65 -33.01 14.94
N GLY A 13 -16.61 -33.62 16.12
CA GLY A 13 -15.68 -34.69 16.41
C GLY A 13 -16.04 -35.94 15.61
N GLY A 14 -15.04 -36.60 15.03
CA GLY A 14 -15.15 -38.02 14.67
C GLY A 14 -15.46 -38.89 15.90
N SER A 15 -15.01 -40.15 15.92
CA SER A 15 -15.35 -41.18 16.94
C SER A 15 -15.06 -40.85 18.43
N HIS A 16 -14.74 -39.61 18.80
CA HIS A 16 -14.43 -39.11 20.14
C HIS A 16 -15.40 -38.04 20.70
N GLY A 17 -16.53 -37.77 20.05
CA GLY A 17 -17.59 -36.89 20.60
C GLY A 17 -17.39 -35.40 20.30
N GLU A 18 -18.49 -34.63 20.37
CA GLU A 18 -18.49 -33.18 20.12
C GLU A 18 -17.61 -32.43 21.13
N ARG A 19 -16.74 -31.56 20.63
CA ARG A 19 -15.95 -30.64 21.46
C ARG A 19 -16.56 -29.25 21.39
N GLU A 20 -16.96 -28.73 22.54
CA GLU A 20 -17.53 -27.39 22.67
C GLU A 20 -16.54 -26.47 23.38
N ARG A 21 -16.27 -25.32 22.76
CA ARG A 21 -15.48 -24.23 23.35
C ARG A 21 -16.35 -22.97 23.39
N GLY A 22 -16.28 -22.28 24.53
CA GLY A 22 -17.08 -21.09 24.79
C GLY A 22 -16.20 -19.86 25.06
N TRP A 23 -16.66 -18.70 24.61
CA TRP A 23 -16.08 -17.41 24.95
C TRP A 23 -17.16 -16.46 25.42
N LYS A 24 -16.85 -15.64 26.41
CA LYS A 24 -17.66 -14.50 26.79
C LYS A 24 -17.17 -13.28 26.03
N ILE A 25 -18.06 -12.60 25.31
CA ILE A 25 -17.76 -11.34 24.65
C ILE A 25 -18.60 -10.22 25.26
N THR A 26 -17.95 -9.12 25.61
CA THR A 26 -18.59 -7.90 26.11
C THR A 26 -18.27 -6.75 25.16
N TRP A 27 -19.24 -5.94 24.77
CA TRP A 27 -19.00 -4.79 23.90
C TRP A 27 -19.74 -3.53 24.33
N SER A 28 -19.21 -2.39 23.93
CA SER A 28 -19.85 -1.08 24.08
C SER A 28 -19.43 -0.13 22.97
N ILE A 29 -20.33 0.76 22.56
CA ILE A 29 -19.98 1.86 21.65
C ILE A 29 -19.18 2.89 22.43
N ALA A 30 -18.04 3.32 21.90
CA ALA A 30 -17.20 4.31 22.54
C ALA A 30 -17.94 5.64 22.73
N ALA A 31 -17.65 6.34 23.83
CA ALA A 31 -18.30 7.59 24.15
C ALA A 31 -17.87 8.72 23.20
N HIS A 32 -16.64 8.68 22.72
CA HIS A 32 -16.11 9.65 21.79
C HIS A 32 -16.75 9.52 20.42
N GLN A 33 -17.23 10.66 19.91
CA GLN A 33 -17.85 10.75 18.60
C GLN A 33 -16.99 11.62 17.71
N SER A 34 -16.18 10.98 16.87
CA SER A 34 -15.54 11.64 15.75
C SER A 34 -16.59 12.04 14.71
N GLN A 35 -16.28 13.07 13.93
CA GLN A 35 -17.09 13.46 12.78
C GLN A 35 -16.99 12.44 11.63
N PHE A 36 -15.91 11.65 11.57
CA PHE A 36 -15.62 10.75 10.44
C PHE A 36 -15.79 9.26 10.75
N TYR A 37 -15.83 8.86 12.03
CA TYR A 37 -15.98 7.46 12.41
C TYR A 37 -16.68 7.30 13.77
N GLN A 38 -17.19 6.09 14.02
CA GLN A 38 -17.51 5.59 15.36
C GLN A 38 -16.64 4.37 15.65
N SER A 39 -16.48 4.08 16.94
CA SER A 39 -15.80 2.87 17.38
C SER A 39 -16.63 2.08 18.39
N ALA A 40 -16.43 0.76 18.39
CA ALA A 40 -16.97 -0.15 19.38
C ALA A 40 -15.82 -0.90 20.03
N ASN A 41 -15.75 -0.87 21.35
CA ASN A 41 -14.75 -1.56 22.16
C ASN A 41 -15.32 -2.89 22.62
N LEU A 42 -14.56 -3.97 22.43
CA LEU A 42 -14.96 -5.32 22.82
C LEU A 42 -13.87 -6.02 23.62
N THR A 43 -14.28 -6.78 24.63
CA THR A 43 -13.42 -7.70 25.39
C THR A 43 -13.90 -9.12 25.16
N ILE A 44 -12.97 -10.04 24.89
CA ILE A 44 -13.23 -11.45 24.67
C ILE A 44 -12.44 -12.27 25.71
N GLU A 45 -13.13 -13.13 26.44
CA GLU A 45 -12.59 -13.99 27.50
C GLU A 45 -12.94 -15.45 27.20
N ALA A 46 -11.96 -16.35 27.26
CA ALA A 46 -12.24 -17.78 27.17
C ALA A 46 -13.02 -18.24 28.40
N VAL A 47 -14.12 -18.97 28.20
CA VAL A 47 -14.85 -19.61 29.30
C VAL A 47 -14.09 -20.90 29.64
N ALA A 48 -13.55 -20.99 30.85
CA ALA A 48 -12.80 -22.16 31.28
C ALA A 48 -13.69 -23.41 31.28
N ASN A 49 -13.51 -24.29 30.29
CA ASN A 49 -14.04 -25.65 30.33
C ASN A 49 -12.99 -26.56 30.97
N PRO A 50 -13.28 -27.22 32.11
CA PRO A 50 -12.30 -28.01 32.89
C PRO A 50 -11.74 -29.27 32.19
N GLY A 51 -11.91 -29.45 30.87
CA GLY A 51 -11.48 -30.64 30.12
C GLY A 51 -10.82 -30.41 28.76
N ALA A 52 -10.60 -29.17 28.31
CA ALA A 52 -10.12 -28.89 26.94
C ALA A 52 -8.78 -28.13 26.91
N ALA A 53 -7.73 -28.72 27.49
CA ALA A 53 -6.36 -28.23 27.34
C ALA A 53 -5.76 -28.75 26.02
N GLY A 54 -6.05 -28.06 24.91
CA GLY A 54 -5.45 -28.35 23.60
C GLY A 54 -5.51 -27.14 22.68
N GLU A 55 -4.48 -26.96 21.84
CA GLU A 55 -4.46 -25.94 20.77
C GLU A 55 -5.76 -25.98 19.95
N LEU A 56 -6.25 -24.80 19.57
CA LEU A 56 -7.37 -24.68 18.64
C LEU A 56 -6.81 -24.83 17.22
N VAL A 57 -6.68 -26.06 16.73
CA VAL A 57 -6.34 -26.32 15.32
C VAL A 57 -7.60 -26.07 14.50
N VAL A 58 -7.94 -24.80 14.28
CA VAL A 58 -8.91 -24.45 13.24
C VAL A 58 -8.12 -24.44 11.95
N ASP A 59 -8.16 -25.56 11.23
CA ASP A 59 -7.88 -25.50 9.81
C ASP A 59 -9.00 -24.66 9.20
N VAL A 60 -8.70 -23.40 8.85
CA VAL A 60 -9.62 -22.44 8.21
C VAL A 60 -10.21 -22.99 6.89
N VAL A 61 -9.77 -24.17 6.46
CA VAL A 61 -10.18 -24.87 5.26
C VAL A 61 -11.48 -25.68 5.44
N GLU A 62 -11.87 -26.09 6.65
CA GLU A 62 -13.16 -26.75 6.86
C GLU A 62 -14.30 -25.72 7.05
N ARG A 63 -14.83 -25.28 5.90
CA ARG A 63 -15.91 -24.29 5.69
C ARG A 63 -17.28 -24.66 6.28
N GLY A 64 -17.35 -25.46 7.34
CA GLY A 64 -18.58 -25.98 7.93
C GLY A 64 -18.84 -25.57 9.39
N SER A 65 -17.85 -25.06 10.11
CA SER A 65 -18.00 -24.83 11.56
C SER A 65 -18.87 -23.60 11.86
N LEU A 66 -20.03 -23.84 12.48
CA LEU A 66 -20.98 -22.80 12.85
C LEU A 66 -20.55 -22.13 14.16
N ILE A 67 -20.25 -20.83 14.11
CA ILE A 67 -20.10 -20.00 15.33
C ILE A 67 -21.49 -19.44 15.67
N SER A 68 -22.10 -19.96 16.74
CA SER A 68 -23.40 -19.47 17.23
C SER A 68 -23.21 -18.45 18.34
N LEU A 69 -24.00 -17.36 18.29
CA LEU A 69 -24.18 -16.47 19.43
C LEU A 69 -25.35 -16.92 20.28
N GLU A 70 -25.12 -16.95 21.58
CA GLU A 70 -26.17 -17.07 22.59
C GLU A 70 -26.15 -15.81 23.45
N ASP A 71 -27.25 -15.06 23.44
CA ASP A 71 -27.42 -13.90 24.31
C ASP A 71 -27.46 -14.35 25.78
N ALA A 72 -26.76 -13.62 26.64
CA ALA A 72 -26.66 -13.95 28.06
C ALA A 72 -27.93 -13.63 28.87
N ASP A 73 -28.94 -12.97 28.26
CA ASP A 73 -30.13 -12.46 28.96
C ASP A 73 -31.44 -12.84 28.23
N PRO A 74 -31.93 -14.09 28.40
CA PRO A 74 -33.13 -14.57 27.71
C PRO A 74 -34.45 -14.00 28.24
N GLU A 75 -34.44 -13.19 29.31
CA GLU A 75 -35.68 -12.75 29.99
C GLU A 75 -36.37 -11.52 29.37
N GLN A 76 -35.75 -10.81 28.41
CA GLN A 76 -36.32 -9.56 27.87
C GLN A 76 -36.87 -9.63 26.44
N THR A 77 -36.58 -10.68 25.68
CA THR A 77 -37.13 -10.84 24.32
C THR A 77 -37.58 -12.28 24.12
N GLY A 78 -38.90 -12.50 24.02
CA GLY A 78 -39.55 -13.82 23.87
C GLY A 78 -39.22 -14.60 22.58
N THR A 79 -38.11 -14.28 21.93
CA THR A 79 -37.46 -15.00 20.84
C THR A 79 -35.96 -14.77 21.00
N ALA A 80 -35.21 -15.81 21.38
CA ALA A 80 -33.75 -15.76 21.28
C ALA A 80 -33.40 -15.64 19.78
N GLU A 81 -33.03 -14.44 19.32
CA GLU A 81 -32.41 -14.30 18.01
C GLU A 81 -31.05 -14.99 18.07
N ARG A 82 -30.97 -16.19 17.50
CA ARG A 82 -29.69 -16.84 17.22
C ARG A 82 -29.03 -16.09 16.07
N ASP A 83 -28.34 -15.01 16.38
CA ASP A 83 -27.46 -14.34 15.43
C ASP A 83 -26.26 -15.27 15.15
N ALA A 84 -26.06 -15.65 13.89
CA ALA A 84 -24.91 -16.46 13.49
C ALA A 84 -23.73 -15.55 13.13
N LEU A 85 -22.54 -15.82 13.68
CA LEU A 85 -21.29 -15.20 13.23
C LEU A 85 -20.66 -16.09 12.15
N ALA A 86 -21.38 -16.24 11.04
CA ALA A 86 -20.93 -17.00 9.87
C ALA A 86 -20.35 -16.07 8.80
N GLU A 87 -19.53 -16.63 7.90
CA GLU A 87 -18.94 -15.91 6.77
C GLU A 87 -20.02 -15.21 5.92
N SER A 88 -21.16 -15.87 5.71
CA SER A 88 -22.30 -15.32 4.96
C SER A 88 -22.98 -14.13 5.64
N VAL A 89 -22.73 -13.91 6.94
CA VAL A 89 -23.36 -12.84 7.74
C VAL A 89 -22.40 -11.67 7.93
N ILE A 90 -21.19 -11.94 8.39
CA ILE A 90 -20.21 -10.89 8.77
C ILE A 90 -19.10 -10.69 7.74
N GLY A 91 -19.00 -11.56 6.73
CA GLY A 91 -17.94 -11.57 5.73
C GLY A 91 -16.71 -12.38 6.16
N CYS A 92 -15.95 -12.85 5.17
CA CYS A 92 -14.78 -13.69 5.39
C CYS A 92 -13.70 -13.00 6.21
N ARG A 93 -13.40 -11.72 5.91
CA ARG A 93 -12.35 -10.95 6.61
C ARG A 93 -12.67 -10.77 8.09
N SER A 94 -13.92 -10.41 8.40
CA SER A 94 -14.40 -10.24 9.78
C SER A 94 -14.37 -11.56 10.54
N LEU A 95 -14.81 -12.65 9.90
CA LEU A 95 -14.76 -13.98 10.49
C LEU A 95 -13.32 -14.43 10.77
N SER A 96 -12.40 -14.27 9.81
CA SER A 96 -10.99 -14.63 9.98
C SER A 96 -10.34 -13.85 11.14
N PHE A 97 -10.57 -12.53 11.22
CA PHE A 97 -10.04 -11.72 12.32
C PHE A 97 -10.63 -12.13 13.70
N LEU A 98 -11.93 -12.45 13.73
CA LEU A 98 -12.58 -12.93 14.95
C LEU A 98 -11.98 -14.27 15.38
N ILE A 99 -11.85 -15.25 14.48
CA ILE A 99 -11.27 -16.57 14.77
C ILE A 99 -9.83 -16.43 15.29
N ASP A 100 -8.99 -15.63 14.62
CA ASP A 100 -7.62 -15.35 15.07
C ASP A 100 -7.58 -14.76 16.49
N THR A 101 -8.52 -13.85 16.79
CA THR A 101 -8.65 -13.26 18.13
C THR A 101 -9.12 -14.28 19.18
N LEU A 102 -10.08 -15.15 18.84
CA LEU A 102 -10.52 -16.24 19.72
C LEU A 102 -9.38 -17.21 20.00
N GLN A 103 -8.60 -17.60 18.98
CA GLN A 103 -7.39 -18.41 19.14
C GLN A 103 -6.41 -17.75 20.10
N ARG A 104 -6.16 -16.45 19.92
CA ARG A 104 -5.25 -15.68 20.79
C ARG A 104 -5.64 -15.72 22.27
N THR A 105 -6.95 -15.67 22.61
CA THR A 105 -7.41 -15.83 24.00
C THR A 105 -7.00 -17.18 24.59
N THR A 106 -7.03 -18.24 23.78
CA THR A 106 -6.71 -19.60 24.23
C THR A 106 -5.20 -19.82 24.38
N THR A 107 -4.40 -19.30 23.45
CA THR A 107 -2.94 -19.45 23.47
C THR A 107 -2.29 -18.62 24.58
N THR A 108 -2.80 -17.42 24.83
CA THR A 108 -2.24 -16.51 25.86
C THR A 108 -2.84 -16.73 27.25
N HIS A 109 -3.95 -17.46 27.34
CA HIS A 109 -4.77 -17.59 28.54
C HIS A 109 -5.18 -16.24 29.16
N ALA A 110 -5.30 -15.21 28.32
CA ALA A 110 -5.60 -13.84 28.72
C ALA A 110 -6.76 -13.25 27.90
N PRO A 111 -7.59 -12.38 28.50
CA PRO A 111 -8.60 -11.62 27.78
C PRO A 111 -7.99 -10.84 26.60
N GLN A 112 -8.70 -10.79 25.49
CA GLN A 112 -8.31 -9.99 24.33
C GLN A 112 -9.21 -8.75 24.23
N ALA A 113 -8.60 -7.60 23.95
CA ALA A 113 -9.31 -6.35 23.74
C ALA A 113 -9.21 -5.94 22.27
N ILE A 114 -10.37 -5.67 21.66
CA ILE A 114 -10.47 -5.25 20.26
C ILE A 114 -11.29 -3.97 20.14
N THR A 115 -11.04 -3.24 19.06
CA THR A 115 -11.81 -2.05 18.66
C THR A 115 -12.22 -2.20 17.21
N LEU A 116 -13.52 -2.12 16.94
CA LEU A 116 -14.07 -2.06 15.58
C LEU A 116 -14.31 -0.60 15.20
N ILE A 117 -14.03 -0.26 13.95
CA ILE A 117 -14.17 1.10 13.41
C ILE A 117 -15.18 1.09 12.26
N VAL A 118 -16.18 1.98 12.32
CA VAL A 118 -17.11 2.23 11.21
C VAL A 118 -17.00 3.68 10.75
N PRO A 119 -16.89 3.96 9.44
CA PRO A 119 -16.98 5.31 8.92
C PRO A 119 -18.36 5.92 9.18
N ARG A 120 -18.41 7.23 9.42
CA ARG A 120 -19.65 8.02 9.46
C ARG A 120 -19.84 8.78 8.16
N GLY A 121 -21.09 8.97 7.76
CA GLY A 121 -21.43 9.64 6.52
C GLY A 121 -22.10 8.70 5.53
N HIS A 122 -22.43 9.27 4.38
CA HIS A 122 -22.84 8.56 3.19
C HIS A 122 -21.74 8.64 2.13
N GLY A 123 -21.25 7.48 1.66
CA GLY A 123 -20.31 7.43 0.56
C GLY A 123 -19.53 6.12 0.48
N ASN A 124 -18.69 6.00 -0.54
CA ASN A 124 -17.80 4.88 -0.70
C ASN A 124 -16.54 5.09 0.15
N ILE A 125 -16.03 4.03 0.77
CA ILE A 125 -14.78 4.10 1.50
C ILE A 125 -13.63 4.54 0.58
N VAL A 126 -12.84 5.51 1.03
CA VAL A 126 -11.72 6.06 0.23
C VAL A 126 -10.64 5.01 -0.03
N ARG A 127 -10.48 4.07 0.90
CA ARG A 127 -9.49 3.00 0.87
C ARG A 127 -9.90 1.87 1.83
N ALA A 128 -10.01 0.65 1.33
CA ALA A 128 -10.50 -0.50 2.11
C ALA A 128 -9.63 -0.86 3.33
N ASP A 129 -8.31 -0.65 3.23
CA ASP A 129 -7.31 -0.93 4.28
C ASP A 129 -6.88 0.33 5.05
N ILE A 130 -7.72 1.38 5.07
CA ILE A 130 -7.34 2.65 5.71
C ILE A 130 -7.00 2.49 7.21
N VAL A 131 -7.72 1.62 7.94
CA VAL A 131 -7.46 1.37 9.36
C VAL A 131 -6.07 0.71 9.56
N PRO A 132 -5.76 -0.45 8.95
CA PRO A 132 -4.42 -1.03 9.03
C PRO A 132 -3.30 -0.07 8.63
N LYS A 133 -3.47 0.69 7.54
CA LYS A 133 -2.42 1.62 7.07
C LYS A 133 -2.16 2.76 8.03
N ARG A 134 -3.22 3.29 8.66
CA ARG A 134 -3.10 4.42 9.59
C ARG A 134 -2.61 3.99 10.97
N MET A 135 -2.89 2.75 11.38
CA MET A 135 -2.49 2.19 12.67
C MET A 135 -1.11 1.49 12.64
N HIS A 136 -0.39 1.58 11.53
CA HIS A 136 0.99 1.11 11.44
C HIS A 136 1.88 1.82 12.49
N ASP A 137 2.77 1.05 13.11
CA ASP A 137 3.70 1.49 14.17
C ASP A 137 3.04 2.14 15.41
N VAL A 138 1.80 1.79 15.72
CA VAL A 138 1.15 2.19 16.97
C VAL A 138 1.56 1.23 18.10
N ASN A 139 2.23 1.74 19.14
CA ASN A 139 2.85 0.93 20.20
C ASN A 139 1.89 -0.04 20.93
N ASN A 140 0.62 0.35 21.14
CA ASN A 140 -0.37 -0.46 21.87
C ASN A 140 -1.27 -1.29 20.95
N VAL A 141 -0.90 -1.47 19.68
CA VAL A 141 -1.65 -2.26 18.69
C VAL A 141 -0.86 -3.54 18.35
N GLU A 142 -1.48 -4.70 18.55
CA GLU A 142 -0.89 -6.00 18.20
C GLU A 142 -1.17 -6.35 16.73
N ALA A 143 -2.41 -6.18 16.31
CA ALA A 143 -2.87 -6.59 15.01
C ALA A 143 -3.98 -5.67 14.50
N THR A 144 -4.10 -5.58 13.17
CA THR A 144 -5.17 -4.85 12.51
C THR A 144 -5.71 -5.64 11.34
N ALA A 145 -6.97 -5.40 10.97
CA ALA A 145 -7.58 -5.99 9.80
C ALA A 145 -8.39 -4.96 9.02
N ALA A 146 -8.28 -5.04 7.68
CA ALA A 146 -9.19 -4.39 6.76
C ALA A 146 -10.45 -5.25 6.64
N LEU A 147 -11.59 -4.72 7.06
CA LEU A 147 -12.87 -5.43 7.00
C LEU A 147 -13.73 -4.94 5.82
N ALA A 148 -13.49 -3.71 5.36
CA ALA A 148 -14.16 -3.17 4.18
C ALA A 148 -13.70 -3.85 2.89
N GLU A 149 -14.61 -3.90 1.92
CA GLU A 149 -14.26 -4.15 0.52
C GLU A 149 -13.92 -2.83 -0.22
N PRO A 150 -13.10 -2.88 -1.29
CA PRO A 150 -12.82 -1.71 -2.10
C PRO A 150 -14.10 -1.06 -2.63
N LEU A 151 -14.21 0.25 -2.44
CA LEU A 151 -15.39 1.04 -2.81
C LEU A 151 -16.69 0.61 -2.11
N GLN A 152 -16.61 -0.10 -0.98
CA GLN A 152 -17.80 -0.42 -0.18
C GLN A 152 -18.56 0.86 0.17
N LEU A 153 -19.87 0.85 -0.10
CA LEU A 153 -20.78 1.94 0.23
C LEU A 153 -21.17 1.85 1.70
N TYR A 154 -21.05 2.99 2.39
CA TYR A 154 -21.52 3.21 3.74
C TYR A 154 -22.66 4.21 3.71
N THR A 155 -23.62 4.00 4.61
CA THR A 155 -24.78 4.87 4.83
C THR A 155 -24.70 5.43 6.25
N ASP A 156 -25.47 6.49 6.53
CA ASP A 156 -25.46 7.23 7.81
C ASP A 156 -26.05 6.47 9.01
N GLU A 157 -26.04 5.13 8.97
CA GLU A 157 -26.48 4.29 10.07
C GLU A 157 -25.45 4.30 11.19
N SER A 158 -25.76 5.06 12.25
CA SER A 158 -24.92 5.13 13.43
C SER A 158 -25.11 3.89 14.32
N TRP A 159 -24.01 3.37 14.85
CA TRP A 159 -24.05 2.40 15.91
C TRP A 159 -24.63 3.02 17.19
N THR A 160 -25.43 2.23 17.89
CA THR A 160 -26.10 2.59 19.14
C THR A 160 -25.80 1.55 20.20
N ALA A 161 -26.19 1.82 21.45
CA ALA A 161 -26.01 0.86 22.55
C ALA A 161 -26.74 -0.48 22.32
N THR A 162 -27.73 -0.54 21.41
CA THR A 162 -28.50 -1.74 21.08
C THR A 162 -28.03 -2.43 19.79
N THR A 163 -26.97 -1.94 19.14
CA THR A 163 -26.42 -2.58 17.94
C THR A 163 -25.92 -4.00 18.26
N SER A 164 -26.32 -4.98 17.45
CA SER A 164 -25.92 -6.39 17.60
C SER A 164 -24.46 -6.60 17.18
N LEU A 165 -23.83 -7.63 17.75
CA LEU A 165 -22.44 -7.95 17.45
C LEU A 165 -22.23 -8.31 15.96
N SER A 166 -23.16 -9.04 15.36
CA SER A 166 -23.17 -9.36 13.94
C SER A 166 -23.17 -8.10 13.07
N THR A 167 -23.97 -7.10 13.45
CA THR A 167 -24.03 -5.81 12.75
C THR A 167 -22.72 -5.03 12.90
N LEU A 168 -22.10 -5.03 14.09
CA LEU A 168 -20.81 -4.37 14.30
C LEU A 168 -19.74 -4.92 13.36
N PHE A 169 -19.58 -6.26 13.30
CA PHE A 169 -18.59 -6.87 12.41
C PHE A 169 -18.93 -6.70 10.93
N ARG A 170 -20.20 -6.82 10.54
CA ARG A 170 -20.65 -6.68 9.15
C ARG A 170 -20.45 -5.26 8.61
N THR A 171 -20.60 -4.25 9.47
CA THR A 171 -20.54 -2.83 9.07
C THR A 171 -19.22 -2.16 9.44
N ALA A 172 -18.29 -2.84 10.12
CA ALA A 172 -16.98 -2.27 10.39
C ALA A 172 -16.16 -2.14 9.09
N ALA A 173 -15.40 -1.05 8.96
CA ALA A 173 -14.37 -0.91 7.92
C ALA A 173 -13.03 -1.51 8.34
N GLY A 174 -12.77 -1.57 9.64
CA GLY A 174 -11.53 -2.15 10.16
C GLY A 174 -11.65 -2.59 11.60
N ALA A 175 -10.72 -3.44 12.00
CA ALA A 175 -10.58 -3.93 13.36
C ALA A 175 -9.14 -3.75 13.86
N ILE A 176 -9.01 -3.54 15.16
CA ILE A 176 -7.75 -3.33 15.87
C ILE A 176 -7.76 -4.23 17.10
N ARG A 177 -6.73 -5.07 17.27
CA ARG A 177 -6.49 -5.82 18.51
C ARG A 177 -5.37 -5.13 19.28
N LEU A 178 -5.60 -4.88 20.56
CA LEU A 178 -4.62 -4.24 21.43
C LEU A 178 -3.50 -5.21 21.80
N SER A 179 -2.30 -4.67 22.02
CA SER A 179 -1.17 -5.41 22.60
C SER A 179 -1.50 -5.93 24.00
N PRO A 180 -0.85 -7.02 24.45
CA PRO A 180 -0.95 -7.48 25.84
C PRO A 180 -0.67 -6.33 26.81
N LEU A 181 -1.47 -6.24 27.86
CA LEU A 181 -1.35 -5.17 28.84
C LEU A 181 -0.02 -5.27 29.58
N SER A 182 0.65 -4.13 29.75
CA SER A 182 1.81 -4.03 30.65
C SER A 182 1.35 -4.07 32.11
N GLU A 183 2.24 -4.50 33.02
CA GLU A 183 1.94 -4.49 34.46
C GLU A 183 1.43 -3.12 34.92
N GLY A 184 0.32 -3.11 35.67
CA GLY A 184 -0.31 -1.89 36.18
C GLY A 184 -1.15 -1.11 35.17
N THR A 185 -1.26 -1.55 33.90
CA THR A 185 -2.11 -0.90 32.89
C THR A 185 -3.44 -1.64 32.77
N THR A 186 -4.56 -0.92 32.83
CA THR A 186 -5.89 -1.50 32.62
C THR A 186 -6.28 -1.50 31.12
N ILE A 187 -7.26 -2.32 30.73
CA ILE A 187 -7.81 -2.27 29.36
C ILE A 187 -8.38 -0.87 29.05
N ALA A 188 -8.97 -0.20 30.04
CA ALA A 188 -9.50 1.14 29.88
C ALA A 188 -8.40 2.17 29.56
N ASP A 189 -7.23 2.05 30.19
CA ASP A 189 -6.07 2.90 29.88
C ASP A 189 -5.57 2.64 28.46
N ALA A 190 -5.53 1.37 28.04
CA ALA A 190 -5.11 0.99 26.69
C ALA A 190 -6.08 1.50 25.61
N TRP A 191 -7.40 1.47 25.86
CA TRP A 191 -8.38 2.10 24.96
C TRP A 191 -8.26 3.62 24.94
N THR A 192 -8.02 4.26 26.09
CA THR A 192 -7.80 5.71 26.15
C THR A 192 -6.58 6.12 25.32
N ALA A 193 -5.49 5.34 25.39
CA ALA A 193 -4.32 5.55 24.55
C ALA A 193 -4.61 5.33 23.06
N LEU A 194 -5.36 4.29 22.71
CA LEU A 194 -5.78 4.04 21.32
C LEU A 194 -6.68 5.16 20.79
N GLU A 195 -7.60 5.67 21.59
CA GLU A 195 -8.53 6.74 21.19
C GLU A 195 -7.78 7.98 20.72
N ARG A 196 -6.72 8.37 21.43
CA ARG A 196 -5.82 9.45 21.02
C ARG A 196 -5.13 9.18 19.68
N GLU A 197 -4.71 7.93 19.43
CA GLU A 197 -4.12 7.55 18.15
C GLU A 197 -5.15 7.57 17.02
N LEU A 198 -6.39 7.13 17.28
CA LEU A 198 -7.49 7.19 16.31
C LEU A 198 -7.81 8.64 15.96
N GLU A 199 -7.86 9.55 16.94
CA GLU A 199 -8.09 10.98 16.71
C GLU A 199 -6.97 11.57 15.84
N ASN A 200 -5.70 11.26 16.14
CA ASN A 200 -4.57 11.78 15.38
C ASN A 200 -4.50 11.24 13.94
N ARG A 201 -4.95 10.01 13.71
CA ARG A 201 -4.65 9.27 12.47
C ARG A 201 -5.86 9.03 11.57
N LEU A 202 -7.07 9.06 12.11
CA LEU A 202 -8.34 8.84 11.40
C LEU A 202 -9.28 10.05 11.42
N ASN A 203 -8.87 11.21 11.96
CA ASN A 203 -9.65 12.45 11.85
C ASN A 203 -9.49 13.09 10.45
N VAL A 204 -9.80 12.31 9.42
CA VAL A 204 -9.82 12.68 8.01
C VAL A 204 -11.06 12.07 7.34
N PRO A 205 -11.56 12.63 6.22
CA PRO A 205 -12.65 12.02 5.47
C PRO A 205 -12.35 10.56 5.09
N LEU A 206 -13.16 9.63 5.61
CA LEU A 206 -13.05 8.20 5.30
C LEU A 206 -13.95 7.76 4.15
N LEU A 207 -14.96 8.58 3.82
CA LEU A 207 -15.93 8.33 2.76
C LEU A 207 -15.90 9.47 1.74
N LEU A 208 -16.07 9.14 0.46
CA LEU A 208 -16.31 10.09 -0.62
C LEU A 208 -17.46 9.61 -1.49
N THR A 209 -18.19 10.57 -2.07
CA THR A 209 -19.26 10.27 -3.02
C THR A 209 -18.71 10.20 -4.44
N GLY A 210 -19.30 9.33 -5.28
CA GLY A 210 -18.95 9.24 -6.69
C GLY A 210 -17.62 8.54 -6.98
N LEU A 211 -17.03 7.83 -6.01
CA LEU A 211 -15.90 6.96 -6.30
C LEU A 211 -16.37 5.80 -7.19
N LYS A 212 -15.59 5.52 -8.23
CA LYS A 212 -15.85 4.42 -9.16
C LYS A 212 -14.58 3.60 -9.36
N ARG A 213 -14.76 2.33 -9.67
CA ARG A 213 -13.66 1.42 -10.01
C ARG A 213 -12.95 1.95 -11.25
N ARG A 214 -11.62 1.98 -11.23
CA ARG A 214 -10.78 2.50 -12.31
C ARG A 214 -9.95 1.41 -12.95
N LEU A 215 -9.63 1.55 -14.22
CA LEU A 215 -8.70 0.70 -14.96
C LEU A 215 -7.44 1.49 -15.31
N LEU A 216 -6.31 1.13 -14.72
CA LEU A 216 -5.02 1.75 -15.02
C LEU A 216 -4.08 0.75 -15.67
N PHE A 217 -3.24 1.23 -16.59
CA PHE A 217 -2.19 0.43 -17.20
C PHE A 217 -0.83 0.83 -16.63
N MET A 218 -0.06 -0.17 -16.18
CA MET A 218 1.28 0.02 -15.64
C MET A 218 2.32 -0.55 -16.60
N VAL A 219 3.22 0.29 -17.09
CA VAL A 219 4.29 -0.11 -17.99
C VAL A 219 5.51 -0.61 -17.21
N GLU A 220 6.06 -1.74 -17.65
CA GLU A 220 7.18 -2.52 -17.07
C GLU A 220 6.79 -3.33 -15.82
N GLY A 221 5.92 -2.81 -14.95
CA GLY A 221 5.37 -3.57 -13.83
C GLY A 221 6.33 -3.75 -12.64
N GLY A 222 7.64 -3.58 -12.80
CA GLY A 222 8.64 -3.56 -11.72
C GLY A 222 9.73 -4.62 -11.85
N LEU A 223 11.00 -4.19 -11.87
CA LEU A 223 12.18 -5.06 -11.98
C LEU A 223 12.59 -5.84 -10.70
N GLY A 224 11.99 -5.53 -9.54
CA GLY A 224 12.55 -5.89 -8.22
C GLY A 224 11.70 -6.79 -7.33
N PHE A 225 10.74 -7.53 -7.89
CA PHE A 225 9.78 -8.28 -7.07
C PHE A 225 10.40 -9.39 -6.20
N PRO A 226 9.88 -9.61 -4.98
CA PRO A 226 8.78 -8.89 -4.34
C PRO A 226 9.22 -7.75 -3.39
N PHE A 227 10.52 -7.53 -3.18
CA PHE A 227 11.03 -6.73 -2.06
C PHE A 227 11.88 -5.49 -2.42
N GLY A 228 12.07 -5.16 -3.71
CA GLY A 228 12.94 -4.06 -4.14
C GLY A 228 12.22 -2.91 -4.86
N GLY A 229 12.47 -1.68 -4.43
CA GLY A 229 12.18 -0.45 -5.17
C GLY A 229 10.73 0.07 -5.13
N ALA A 230 10.45 1.08 -5.96
CA ALA A 230 9.16 1.78 -6.04
C ALA A 230 7.98 0.93 -6.62
N CYS A 231 8.25 -0.29 -7.11
CA CYS A 231 7.27 -1.24 -7.65
C CYS A 231 7.08 -2.47 -6.77
N SER A 232 7.17 -2.34 -5.45
CA SER A 232 6.98 -3.45 -4.54
C SER A 232 5.50 -3.91 -4.50
N TRP A 233 5.23 -5.07 -3.88
CA TRP A 233 3.88 -5.65 -3.74
C TRP A 233 2.84 -4.67 -3.19
N GLN A 234 3.26 -3.72 -2.35
CA GLN A 234 2.40 -2.69 -1.76
C GLN A 234 1.73 -1.77 -2.80
N LEU A 235 2.32 -1.59 -3.99
CA LEU A 235 1.70 -0.82 -5.07
C LEU A 235 0.42 -1.51 -5.56
N TYR A 236 0.50 -2.82 -5.80
CA TYR A 236 -0.63 -3.64 -6.27
C TYR A 236 -1.72 -3.75 -5.22
N GLU A 237 -1.34 -3.94 -3.95
CA GLU A 237 -2.30 -3.92 -2.86
C GLU A 237 -3.00 -2.57 -2.70
N THR A 238 -2.24 -1.49 -2.83
CA THR A 238 -2.77 -0.14 -2.77
C THR A 238 -3.77 0.11 -3.89
N ALA A 239 -3.45 -0.28 -5.11
CA ALA A 239 -4.39 -0.16 -6.22
C ALA A 239 -5.68 -0.92 -5.93
N LYS A 240 -5.59 -2.20 -5.52
CA LYS A 240 -6.77 -2.99 -5.16
C LYS A 240 -7.61 -2.34 -4.06
N SER A 241 -6.98 -1.83 -3.00
CA SER A 241 -7.71 -1.25 -1.87
C SER A 241 -8.38 0.09 -2.19
N LEU A 242 -7.88 0.79 -3.22
CA LEU A 242 -8.50 1.98 -3.82
C LEU A 242 -9.59 1.65 -4.87
N GLY A 243 -9.78 0.38 -5.21
CA GLY A 243 -10.69 -0.03 -6.29
C GLY A 243 -10.12 0.24 -7.69
N ILE A 244 -8.83 0.08 -7.86
CA ILE A 244 -8.12 0.22 -9.14
C ILE A 244 -7.72 -1.16 -9.64
N ASP A 245 -8.16 -1.48 -10.85
CA ASP A 245 -7.67 -2.62 -11.62
C ASP A 245 -6.40 -2.21 -12.36
N LEU A 246 -5.29 -2.89 -12.07
CA LEU A 246 -4.00 -2.66 -12.73
C LEU A 246 -3.76 -3.71 -13.82
N VAL A 247 -3.68 -3.28 -15.08
CA VAL A 247 -3.21 -4.10 -16.19
C VAL A 247 -1.72 -3.81 -16.41
N VAL A 248 -0.89 -4.83 -16.41
CA VAL A 248 0.56 -4.67 -16.58
C VAL A 248 0.93 -4.85 -18.05
N LEU A 249 1.65 -3.87 -18.61
CA LEU A 249 2.26 -3.91 -19.94
C LEU A 249 3.76 -4.16 -19.77
N ALA A 250 4.23 -5.38 -19.99
CA ALA A 250 5.64 -5.73 -19.80
C ALA A 250 6.11 -6.83 -20.75
N GLU A 251 7.41 -7.09 -20.77
CA GLU A 251 8.03 -8.09 -21.64
C GLU A 251 7.46 -9.50 -21.42
N GLU A 252 7.45 -10.29 -22.49
CA GLU A 252 7.13 -11.72 -22.36
C GLU A 252 8.18 -12.39 -21.46
N GLY A 253 7.71 -13.19 -20.50
CA GLY A 253 8.57 -13.77 -19.47
C GLY A 253 8.79 -12.87 -18.24
N HIS A 254 8.03 -11.79 -18.09
CA HIS A 254 8.05 -11.00 -16.85
C HIS A 254 7.65 -11.85 -15.61
N VAL A 255 8.28 -11.58 -14.46
CA VAL A 255 8.17 -12.40 -13.24
C VAL A 255 6.73 -12.52 -12.72
N LEU A 256 5.91 -11.48 -12.90
CA LEU A 256 4.49 -11.47 -12.51
C LEU A 256 3.67 -12.57 -13.21
N LYS A 257 4.05 -12.93 -14.45
CA LYS A 257 3.38 -14.00 -15.21
C LYS A 257 4.00 -15.37 -14.94
N GLN A 258 5.29 -15.43 -14.60
CA GLN A 258 6.01 -16.69 -14.41
C GLN A 258 5.75 -17.35 -13.05
N LYS A 259 5.50 -16.56 -12.00
CA LYS A 259 5.37 -17.08 -10.64
C LYS A 259 3.90 -17.13 -10.19
N PRO A 260 3.36 -18.31 -9.83
CA PRO A 260 1.98 -18.44 -9.34
C PRO A 260 1.69 -17.57 -8.11
N GLU A 261 2.69 -17.32 -7.26
CA GLU A 261 2.55 -16.48 -6.07
C GLU A 261 2.16 -15.01 -6.39
N PHE A 262 2.40 -14.54 -7.62
CA PHE A 262 2.10 -13.18 -8.08
C PHE A 262 0.90 -13.11 -9.02
N ALA A 263 0.29 -14.25 -9.37
CA ALA A 263 -0.79 -14.32 -10.36
C ALA A 263 -2.00 -13.44 -9.99
N ASN A 264 -2.21 -13.22 -8.70
CA ASN A 264 -3.33 -12.42 -8.22
C ASN A 264 -2.99 -10.92 -8.10
N TRP A 265 -1.77 -10.46 -8.35
CA TRP A 265 -1.34 -9.10 -8.04
C TRP A 265 -1.86 -8.06 -9.04
N CYS A 266 -1.73 -8.32 -10.33
CA CYS A 266 -2.35 -7.51 -11.37
C CYS A 266 -3.75 -8.03 -11.72
N HIS A 267 -4.59 -7.15 -12.26
CA HIS A 267 -5.88 -7.52 -12.84
C HIS A 267 -5.70 -8.34 -14.12
N ASP A 268 -4.76 -7.92 -14.96
CA ASP A 268 -4.40 -8.61 -16.20
C ASP A 268 -2.95 -8.30 -16.60
N PHE A 269 -2.42 -9.06 -17.56
CA PHE A 269 -1.07 -8.91 -18.09
C PHE A 269 -1.09 -8.95 -19.62
N VAL A 270 -0.59 -7.89 -20.26
CA VAL A 270 -0.48 -7.79 -21.71
C VAL A 270 1.00 -7.71 -22.10
N PRO A 271 1.52 -8.68 -22.88
CA PRO A 271 2.92 -8.64 -23.28
C PRO A 271 3.16 -7.50 -24.27
N VAL A 272 4.17 -6.68 -23.98
CA VAL A 272 4.63 -5.57 -24.82
C VAL A 272 6.15 -5.54 -24.79
N GLN A 273 6.75 -5.42 -25.97
CA GLN A 273 8.20 -5.20 -26.07
C GLN A 273 8.55 -3.81 -25.55
N CYS A 274 9.16 -3.77 -24.38
CA CYS A 274 9.67 -2.57 -23.73
C CYS A 274 10.99 -2.15 -24.36
N GLY A 275 11.24 -0.85 -24.47
CA GLY A 275 12.46 -0.38 -25.09
C GLY A 275 12.67 1.13 -25.02
N TYR A 276 13.81 1.55 -25.54
CA TYR A 276 14.25 2.94 -25.57
C TYR A 276 14.17 3.56 -26.98
N ASP A 277 13.56 2.83 -27.93
CA ASP A 277 13.38 3.28 -29.31
C ASP A 277 12.18 4.23 -29.47
N ALA A 278 12.17 4.95 -30.59
CA ALA A 278 11.16 5.95 -30.89
C ALA A 278 9.73 5.37 -31.00
N GLU A 279 9.57 4.08 -31.28
CA GLU A 279 8.27 3.45 -31.48
C GLU A 279 7.65 2.90 -30.20
N PHE A 280 8.33 3.03 -29.05
CA PHE A 280 7.85 2.43 -27.81
C PHE A 280 6.48 2.98 -27.37
N HIS A 281 6.26 4.28 -27.49
CA HIS A 281 4.94 4.86 -27.18
C HIS A 281 3.84 4.31 -28.09
N THR A 282 4.13 4.05 -29.38
CA THR A 282 3.17 3.48 -30.34
C THR A 282 2.77 2.06 -29.94
N ARG A 283 3.71 1.26 -29.43
CA ARG A 283 3.44 -0.08 -28.91
C ARG A 283 2.53 -0.04 -27.68
N ILE A 284 2.75 0.89 -26.76
CA ILE A 284 1.88 1.11 -25.60
C ILE A 284 0.45 1.46 -26.05
N VAL A 285 0.29 2.44 -26.94
CA VAL A 285 -1.02 2.86 -27.47
C VAL A 285 -1.76 1.70 -28.15
N SER A 286 -1.05 0.90 -28.93
CA SER A 286 -1.63 -0.24 -29.63
C SER A 286 -2.12 -1.32 -28.65
N ALA A 287 -1.32 -1.63 -27.63
CA ALA A 287 -1.67 -2.61 -26.60
C ALA A 287 -2.91 -2.17 -25.79
N VAL A 288 -2.97 -0.89 -25.39
CA VAL A 288 -4.13 -0.35 -24.67
C VAL A 288 -5.38 -0.42 -25.54
N LYS A 289 -5.34 0.08 -26.77
CA LYS A 289 -6.50 0.06 -27.68
C LYS A 289 -6.99 -1.36 -27.96
N GLN A 290 -6.08 -2.31 -28.13
CA GLN A 290 -6.45 -3.72 -28.32
C GLN A 290 -7.17 -4.27 -27.08
N TYR A 291 -6.62 -4.01 -25.88
CA TYR A 291 -7.25 -4.41 -24.63
C TYR A 291 -8.65 -3.80 -24.45
N GLU A 292 -8.82 -2.51 -24.75
CA GLU A 292 -10.13 -1.86 -24.67
C GLU A 292 -11.16 -2.48 -25.63
N GLN A 293 -10.73 -2.84 -26.84
CA GLN A 293 -11.57 -3.53 -27.82
C GLN A 293 -11.98 -4.93 -27.35
N ASP A 294 -11.05 -5.69 -26.77
CA ASP A 294 -11.28 -7.08 -26.36
C ASP A 294 -12.10 -7.16 -25.06
N SER A 295 -11.84 -6.27 -24.10
CA SER A 295 -12.48 -6.27 -22.79
C SER A 295 -13.76 -5.43 -22.71
N GLY A 296 -13.95 -4.49 -23.63
CA GLY A 296 -15.02 -3.50 -23.57
C GLY A 296 -14.85 -2.46 -22.45
N ARG A 297 -13.69 -2.40 -21.80
CA ARG A 297 -13.37 -1.45 -20.72
C ARG A 297 -12.40 -0.39 -21.22
N SER A 298 -12.69 0.87 -20.95
CA SER A 298 -11.78 1.99 -21.27
C SER A 298 -10.71 2.21 -20.20
N ALA A 299 -9.52 2.61 -20.62
CA ALA A 299 -8.44 3.04 -19.74
C ALA A 299 -8.81 4.36 -19.04
N ASP A 300 -8.55 4.43 -17.73
CA ASP A 300 -8.66 5.67 -16.95
C ASP A 300 -7.30 6.38 -16.81
N GLY A 301 -6.18 5.72 -17.12
CA GLY A 301 -4.85 6.32 -17.05
C GLY A 301 -3.71 5.34 -17.30
N LEU A 302 -2.51 5.89 -17.53
CA LEU A 302 -1.26 5.15 -17.65
C LEU A 302 -0.30 5.57 -16.53
N LEU A 303 0.51 4.63 -16.05
CA LEU A 303 1.60 4.91 -15.11
C LEU A 303 2.83 4.07 -15.39
N THR A 304 3.97 4.53 -14.90
CA THR A 304 5.20 3.76 -14.81
C THR A 304 5.98 4.24 -13.60
N ALA A 305 6.73 3.36 -12.95
CA ALA A 305 7.74 3.76 -11.97
C ALA A 305 9.17 3.66 -12.56
N TYR A 306 9.29 3.41 -13.86
CA TYR A 306 10.56 3.36 -14.54
C TYR A 306 10.88 4.74 -15.10
N GLU A 307 11.91 5.39 -14.55
CA GLU A 307 12.24 6.79 -14.81
C GLU A 307 12.37 7.07 -16.32
N SER A 308 13.07 6.20 -17.03
CA SER A 308 13.31 6.31 -18.48
C SER A 308 12.06 6.11 -19.34
N TYR A 309 10.96 5.61 -18.76
CA TYR A 309 9.69 5.41 -19.46
C TYR A 309 8.68 6.54 -19.24
N HIS A 310 8.94 7.52 -18.37
CA HIS A 310 7.99 8.61 -18.15
C HIS A 310 7.64 9.39 -19.43
N VAL A 311 8.64 9.72 -20.26
CA VAL A 311 8.39 10.40 -21.54
C VAL A 311 7.55 9.56 -22.51
N PRO A 312 7.92 8.31 -22.88
CA PRO A 312 7.09 7.52 -23.80
C PRO A 312 5.70 7.18 -23.23
N VAL A 313 5.56 6.97 -21.92
CA VAL A 313 4.26 6.72 -21.28
C VAL A 313 3.36 7.96 -21.33
N ALA A 314 3.90 9.13 -21.02
CA ALA A 314 3.15 10.39 -21.14
C ALA A 314 2.76 10.70 -22.59
N THR A 315 3.64 10.39 -23.56
CA THR A 315 3.32 10.52 -24.99
C THR A 315 2.19 9.58 -25.40
N ALA A 316 2.21 8.33 -24.93
CA ALA A 316 1.13 7.39 -25.16
C ALA A 316 -0.19 7.86 -24.53
N ALA A 317 -0.15 8.37 -23.29
CA ALA A 317 -1.32 8.91 -22.60
C ALA A 317 -1.92 10.09 -23.39
N GLN A 318 -1.08 11.01 -23.89
CA GLN A 318 -1.52 12.11 -24.76
C GLN A 318 -2.22 11.60 -26.03
N GLN A 319 -1.67 10.58 -26.70
CA GLN A 319 -2.26 10.00 -27.91
C GLN A 319 -3.58 9.25 -27.66
N LEU A 320 -3.77 8.75 -26.44
CA LEU A 320 -5.01 8.12 -25.99
C LEU A 320 -6.03 9.12 -25.43
N GLY A 321 -5.67 10.41 -25.30
CA GLY A 321 -6.53 11.42 -24.67
C GLY A 321 -6.70 11.24 -23.16
N LEU A 322 -5.75 10.56 -22.50
CA LEU A 322 -5.72 10.35 -21.06
C LEU A 322 -4.98 11.50 -20.36
N SER A 323 -5.26 11.70 -19.07
CA SER A 323 -4.52 12.67 -18.27
C SER A 323 -3.04 12.31 -18.20
N HIS A 324 -2.18 13.31 -18.33
CA HIS A 324 -0.72 13.17 -18.26
C HIS A 324 -0.08 14.46 -17.76
N GLU A 325 1.09 14.35 -17.14
CA GLU A 325 1.92 15.51 -16.82
C GLU A 325 2.52 16.12 -18.10
N PRO A 326 2.94 17.40 -18.09
CA PRO A 326 3.57 18.02 -19.25
C PRO A 326 4.81 17.23 -19.71
N LEU A 327 4.86 16.87 -21.00
CA LEU A 327 6.00 16.15 -21.58
C LEU A 327 7.33 16.86 -21.33
N SER A 328 7.33 18.20 -21.45
CA SER A 328 8.51 19.02 -21.18
C SER A 328 9.03 18.88 -19.75
N ALA A 329 8.16 18.64 -18.76
CA ALA A 329 8.57 18.44 -17.38
C ALA A 329 9.34 17.12 -17.23
N TYR A 330 8.85 16.02 -17.80
CA TYR A 330 9.56 14.75 -17.79
C TYR A 330 10.84 14.78 -18.63
N GLU A 331 10.83 15.46 -19.78
CA GLU A 331 12.04 15.63 -20.59
C GLU A 331 13.14 16.36 -19.83
N VAL A 332 12.81 17.37 -19.03
CA VAL A 332 13.78 18.03 -18.16
C VAL A 332 14.19 17.08 -17.05
N ALA A 333 13.24 16.57 -16.25
CA ALA A 333 13.53 15.80 -15.04
C ALA A 333 14.36 14.52 -15.28
N THR A 334 14.14 13.84 -16.41
CA THR A 334 14.81 12.56 -16.75
C THR A 334 16.12 12.73 -17.53
N ASP A 335 16.49 13.97 -17.88
CA ASP A 335 17.72 14.28 -18.59
C ASP A 335 18.60 15.20 -17.74
N LYS A 336 19.69 14.64 -17.21
CA LYS A 336 20.55 15.34 -16.27
C LYS A 336 21.14 16.64 -16.84
N PHE A 337 21.38 16.71 -18.15
CA PHE A 337 21.86 17.95 -18.76
C PHE A 337 20.75 19.01 -18.81
N LYS A 338 19.54 18.63 -19.25
CA LYS A 338 18.40 19.55 -19.26
C LYS A 338 18.04 20.04 -17.86
N THR A 339 18.10 19.18 -16.84
CA THR A 339 17.96 19.58 -15.43
C THR A 339 19.00 20.61 -15.04
N SER A 340 20.29 20.36 -15.31
CA SER A 340 21.35 21.32 -15.02
C SER A 340 21.11 22.69 -15.69
N LEU A 341 20.67 22.71 -16.95
CA LEU A 341 20.34 23.96 -17.63
C LEU A 341 19.13 24.68 -16.99
N ALA A 342 18.07 23.94 -16.62
CA ALA A 342 16.89 24.50 -15.98
C ALA A 342 17.19 25.12 -14.61
N GLU A 343 18.17 24.57 -13.88
CA GLU A 343 18.68 25.10 -12.61
C GLU A 343 19.66 26.28 -12.79
N GLY A 344 20.02 26.62 -14.03
CA GLY A 344 21.01 27.64 -14.33
C GLY A 344 22.46 27.20 -14.04
N ARG A 345 22.72 25.89 -13.93
CA ARG A 345 24.08 25.35 -13.77
C ARG A 345 24.80 25.33 -15.11
N LYS A 346 26.09 25.68 -15.09
CA LYS A 346 26.97 25.57 -16.25
C LYS A 346 27.39 24.11 -16.43
N SER A 347 26.83 23.45 -17.43
CA SER A 347 27.13 22.06 -17.82
C SER A 347 27.33 21.96 -19.32
N TYR A 348 27.92 20.85 -19.77
CA TYR A 348 28.13 20.56 -21.19
C TYR A 348 27.67 19.16 -21.53
N THR A 349 27.43 18.88 -22.81
CA THR A 349 27.15 17.52 -23.29
C THR A 349 28.16 17.10 -24.33
N ALA A 350 28.51 15.81 -24.33
CA ALA A 350 29.23 15.17 -25.41
C ALA A 350 28.58 13.81 -25.72
N SER A 351 28.74 13.36 -26.95
CA SER A 351 28.33 12.01 -27.40
C SER A 351 29.52 11.16 -27.86
N SER A 352 30.73 11.71 -27.78
CA SER A 352 31.98 11.04 -28.14
C SER A 352 33.16 11.56 -27.31
N VAL A 353 34.26 10.81 -27.33
CA VAL A 353 35.53 11.21 -26.70
C VAL A 353 36.05 12.50 -27.33
N ASP A 354 36.02 12.61 -28.66
CA ASP A 354 36.53 13.77 -29.38
C ASP A 354 35.77 15.06 -29.02
N GLU A 355 34.44 14.98 -28.92
CA GLU A 355 33.61 16.10 -28.47
C GLU A 355 33.95 16.52 -27.03
N ALA A 356 34.07 15.56 -26.11
CA ALA A 356 34.40 15.85 -24.72
C ALA A 356 35.79 16.49 -24.58
N LEU A 357 36.78 16.00 -25.32
CA LEU A 357 38.12 16.57 -25.34
C LEU A 357 38.15 17.94 -26.01
N HIS A 358 37.34 18.16 -27.04
CA HIS A 358 37.19 19.48 -27.66
C HIS A 358 36.63 20.50 -26.66
N ILE A 359 35.57 20.14 -25.93
CA ILE A 359 34.99 20.97 -24.87
C ILE A 359 36.05 21.27 -23.81
N ALA A 360 36.76 20.25 -23.31
CA ALA A 360 37.79 20.43 -22.29
C ALA A 360 38.97 21.33 -22.70
N ARG A 361 39.23 21.48 -24.00
CA ARG A 361 40.30 22.33 -24.54
C ARG A 361 39.83 23.75 -24.89
N THR A 362 38.54 23.93 -25.15
CA THR A 362 37.97 25.21 -25.61
C THR A 362 37.28 25.98 -24.49
N GLU A 363 36.78 25.26 -23.49
CA GLU A 363 36.04 25.82 -22.36
C GLU A 363 36.89 25.85 -21.09
N THR A 364 36.61 26.82 -20.22
CA THR A 364 37.15 26.80 -18.84
C THR A 364 36.28 25.88 -17.98
N LEU A 365 36.79 24.68 -17.69
CA LEU A 365 36.07 23.65 -16.92
C LEU A 365 36.45 23.68 -15.43
N PRO A 366 35.47 23.56 -14.51
CA PRO A 366 35.71 23.61 -13.06
C PRO A 366 36.10 22.23 -12.52
N TRP A 367 37.33 21.79 -12.80
CA TRP A 367 37.85 20.50 -12.32
C TRP A 367 37.82 20.39 -10.78
N PRO A 368 37.54 19.20 -10.21
CA PRO A 368 37.16 17.97 -10.90
C PRO A 368 35.73 18.01 -11.46
N LEU A 369 35.46 17.17 -12.46
CA LEU A 369 34.14 17.02 -13.08
C LEU A 369 33.53 15.68 -12.72
N ILE A 370 32.20 15.61 -12.81
CA ILE A 370 31.46 14.37 -12.99
C ILE A 370 31.07 14.25 -14.46
N ILE A 371 31.32 13.07 -15.03
CA ILE A 371 30.68 12.64 -16.27
C ILE A 371 29.71 11.51 -15.99
N LYS A 372 28.52 11.57 -16.61
CA LYS A 372 27.47 10.57 -16.47
C LYS A 372 26.49 10.63 -17.63
N PRO A 373 25.78 9.53 -17.98
CA PRO A 373 24.78 9.57 -19.04
C PRO A 373 23.72 10.64 -18.78
N CYS A 374 23.28 11.31 -19.85
CA CYS A 374 22.17 12.26 -19.75
C CYS A 374 20.91 11.56 -19.27
N ARG A 375 20.60 10.39 -19.86
CA ARG A 375 19.48 9.51 -19.50
C ARG A 375 20.04 8.24 -18.87
N GLY A 376 20.07 8.19 -17.55
CA GLY A 376 20.59 7.04 -16.82
C GLY A 376 20.06 6.95 -15.40
N TRP A 377 20.09 5.76 -14.82
CA TRP A 377 19.52 5.46 -13.51
C TRP A 377 20.52 4.63 -12.68
N ALA A 378 20.19 4.38 -11.41
CA ALA A 378 20.95 3.54 -10.49
C ALA A 378 22.45 3.93 -10.32
N SER A 379 22.80 5.18 -10.63
CA SER A 379 24.17 5.67 -10.64
C SER A 379 25.14 4.86 -11.51
N GLU A 380 24.62 4.20 -12.54
CA GLU A 380 25.44 3.51 -13.53
C GLU A 380 26.23 4.50 -14.40
N LEU A 381 27.45 4.11 -14.77
CA LEU A 381 28.35 4.91 -15.63
C LEU A 381 28.60 6.34 -15.12
N VAL A 382 28.71 6.53 -13.81
CA VAL A 382 29.10 7.82 -13.20
C VAL A 382 30.59 7.82 -12.89
N PHE A 383 31.35 8.77 -13.41
CA PHE A 383 32.79 8.90 -13.19
C PHE A 383 33.16 10.29 -12.72
N LYS A 384 33.96 10.36 -11.66
CA LYS A 384 34.71 11.57 -11.32
C LYS A 384 36.00 11.60 -12.13
N VAL A 385 36.28 12.74 -12.76
CA VAL A 385 37.51 12.98 -13.53
C VAL A 385 38.16 14.28 -13.05
N ASP A 386 39.42 14.20 -12.63
CA ASP A 386 40.18 15.32 -12.06
C ASP A 386 40.90 16.15 -13.13
N ASN A 387 41.08 15.62 -14.34
CA ASN A 387 41.79 16.27 -15.45
C ASN A 387 41.40 15.68 -16.82
N ILE A 388 41.98 16.25 -17.88
CA ILE A 388 41.68 15.88 -19.26
C ILE A 388 42.13 14.45 -19.59
N GLU A 389 43.22 13.97 -18.98
CA GLU A 389 43.72 12.61 -19.19
C GLU A 389 42.74 11.57 -18.62
N GLN A 390 42.19 11.82 -17.44
CA GLN A 390 41.15 10.97 -16.86
C GLN A 390 39.84 11.04 -17.65
N LEU A 391 39.50 12.21 -18.20
CA LEU A 391 38.36 12.36 -19.10
C LEU A 391 38.52 11.50 -20.37
N GLU A 392 39.70 11.51 -20.98
CA GLU A 392 40.02 10.67 -22.16
C GLU A 392 39.87 9.18 -21.85
N GLN A 393 40.23 8.75 -20.63
CA GLN A 393 40.10 7.35 -20.20
C GLN A 393 38.65 6.94 -19.88
N ALA A 394 37.84 7.86 -19.34
CA ALA A 394 36.49 7.57 -18.88
C ALA A 394 35.42 7.72 -19.98
N ALA A 395 35.55 8.72 -20.87
CA ALA A 395 34.60 9.00 -21.93
C ALA A 395 34.26 7.81 -22.86
N PRO A 396 35.20 6.91 -23.23
CA PRO A 396 34.88 5.73 -24.05
C PRO A 396 33.83 4.80 -23.41
N ARG A 397 33.68 4.85 -22.08
CA ARG A 397 32.77 4.00 -21.31
C ARG A 397 31.34 4.54 -21.24
N MET A 398 31.08 5.75 -21.77
CA MET A 398 29.77 6.42 -21.70
C MET A 398 28.72 5.85 -22.63
N LYS A 399 29.14 5.14 -23.68
CA LYS A 399 28.21 4.54 -24.63
C LYS A 399 27.64 3.24 -24.05
N SER A 400 26.32 3.21 -23.87
CA SER A 400 25.56 2.02 -23.48
C SER A 400 24.28 1.90 -24.31
N ASP A 401 23.82 0.67 -24.53
CA ASP A 401 22.52 0.42 -25.18
C ASP A 401 21.35 0.90 -24.29
N SER A 402 21.49 0.86 -22.97
CA SER A 402 20.46 1.26 -22.01
C SER A 402 20.37 2.79 -21.79
N HIS A 403 21.49 3.50 -21.93
CA HIS A 403 21.58 4.92 -21.59
C HIS A 403 21.86 5.83 -22.79
N GLY A 404 22.11 5.24 -23.96
CA GLY A 404 22.54 5.95 -25.15
C GLY A 404 24.02 6.34 -25.11
N ALA A 405 24.41 7.25 -26.00
CA ALA A 405 25.80 7.72 -26.14
C ALA A 405 26.03 9.10 -25.52
N GLN A 406 24.97 9.86 -25.25
CA GLN A 406 25.07 11.25 -24.77
C GLN A 406 25.29 11.28 -23.26
N PHE A 407 26.30 12.04 -22.82
CA PHE A 407 26.63 12.22 -21.42
C PHE A 407 26.84 13.70 -21.09
N VAL A 408 26.54 14.04 -19.82
CA VAL A 408 26.75 15.38 -19.27
C VAL A 408 28.13 15.46 -18.63
N MET A 409 28.79 16.61 -18.79
CA MET A 409 29.99 17.01 -18.08
C MET A 409 29.62 18.17 -17.15
N GLU A 410 29.70 17.95 -15.84
CA GLU A 410 29.31 18.96 -14.84
C GLU A 410 30.32 19.05 -13.70
N HIS A 411 30.29 20.16 -12.97
CA HIS A 411 31.15 20.37 -11.80
C HIS A 411 30.89 19.31 -10.73
N TYR A 412 31.96 18.75 -10.17
CA TYR A 412 31.84 17.90 -8.99
C TYR A 412 31.53 18.74 -7.75
N CYS A 413 30.35 18.52 -7.16
CA CYS A 413 29.96 19.13 -5.91
C CYS A 413 30.30 18.19 -4.74
N SER A 414 31.22 18.61 -3.85
CA SER A 414 31.46 17.93 -2.58
C SER A 414 30.52 18.44 -1.50
N GLY A 415 30.02 17.56 -0.64
CA GLY A 415 29.21 17.96 0.52
C GLY A 415 28.19 16.90 0.90
N PRO A 416 27.36 17.19 1.91
CA PRO A 416 26.24 16.33 2.26
C PRO A 416 25.19 16.32 1.15
N GLU A 417 24.55 15.18 0.96
CA GLU A 417 23.41 14.98 0.07
C GLU A 417 22.11 14.97 0.90
N VAL A 418 21.10 15.65 0.40
CA VAL A 418 19.78 15.77 1.04
C VAL A 418 18.72 15.59 -0.04
N ASP A 419 17.81 14.67 0.20
CA ASP A 419 16.66 14.41 -0.65
C ASP A 419 15.43 15.08 -0.08
N ILE A 420 14.69 15.81 -0.92
CA ILE A 420 13.38 16.35 -0.57
C ILE A 420 12.35 15.70 -1.47
N ASN A 421 11.48 14.90 -0.88
CA ASN A 421 10.40 14.21 -1.57
C ASN A 421 9.14 15.08 -1.53
N PHE A 422 8.47 15.22 -2.67
CA PHE A 422 7.24 16.00 -2.81
C PHE A 422 6.11 15.14 -3.35
N VAL A 423 4.88 15.42 -2.90
CA VAL A 423 3.65 14.98 -3.56
C VAL A 423 2.95 16.24 -4.06
N LEU A 424 2.72 16.30 -5.38
CA LEU A 424 2.01 17.40 -6.01
C LEU A 424 0.62 16.96 -6.47
N TYR A 425 -0.34 17.88 -6.42
CA TYR A 425 -1.67 17.73 -6.99
C TYR A 425 -2.12 19.09 -7.53
N ASP A 426 -2.56 19.15 -8.79
CA ASP A 426 -2.96 20.39 -9.49
C ASP A 426 -1.94 21.54 -9.35
N GLY A 427 -0.65 21.20 -9.46
CA GLY A 427 0.46 22.16 -9.35
C GLY A 427 0.74 22.66 -7.93
N GLN A 428 0.07 22.12 -6.91
CA GLN A 428 0.30 22.47 -5.50
C GLN A 428 1.04 21.36 -4.77
N VAL A 429 1.95 21.73 -3.86
CA VAL A 429 2.62 20.78 -2.97
C VAL A 429 1.64 20.39 -1.86
N CYS A 430 1.19 19.14 -1.87
CA CYS A 430 0.27 18.59 -0.87
C CYS A 430 1.01 17.96 0.32
N PHE A 431 2.21 17.44 0.06
CA PHE A 431 3.06 16.84 1.07
C PHE A 431 4.52 17.02 0.67
N TRP A 432 5.39 17.20 1.67
CA TRP A 432 6.82 17.15 1.46
C TRP A 432 7.51 16.55 2.68
N GLY A 433 8.65 15.89 2.45
CA GLY A 433 9.48 15.33 3.50
C GLY A 433 10.95 15.40 3.12
N MET A 434 11.81 15.70 4.09
CA MET A 434 13.25 15.74 3.90
C MET A 434 13.87 14.46 4.45
N LEU A 435 14.67 13.79 3.63
CA LEU A 435 15.53 12.68 4.03
C LEU A 435 16.97 13.15 3.87
N SER A 436 17.72 13.10 4.97
CA SER A 436 19.17 13.22 4.87
C SER A 436 19.74 11.83 4.66
N SER A 437 20.48 11.61 3.58
CA SER A 437 21.30 10.42 3.43
C SER A 437 22.55 10.53 4.32
N LEU A 438 22.35 10.71 5.64
CA LEU A 438 23.40 10.38 6.60
C LEU A 438 23.39 8.87 6.73
N PHE A 439 24.24 8.19 5.95
CA PHE A 439 24.88 7.00 6.48
C PHE A 439 25.43 7.39 7.85
N PRO A 440 25.11 6.70 8.97
CA PRO A 440 25.84 6.94 10.19
C PRO A 440 27.30 6.62 9.87
N SER A 441 28.14 7.65 9.74
CA SER A 441 29.58 7.46 9.87
C SER A 441 29.77 6.87 11.26
N PRO A 442 30.39 5.68 11.39
CA PRO A 442 30.95 5.34 12.68
C PRO A 442 32.00 6.40 13.00
N ASP A 443 31.99 6.87 14.24
CA ASP A 443 32.95 7.79 14.84
C ASP A 443 32.66 9.29 14.69
N THR A 444 31.97 9.83 15.69
CA THR A 444 32.56 10.90 16.50
C THR A 444 32.26 10.62 17.97
N SER A 445 33.30 10.18 18.68
CA SER A 445 33.39 10.12 20.14
C SER A 445 33.69 11.47 20.76
#